data_AF-A0A6S7DUU5-F1
#
_entry.id   AF-A0A6S7DUU5-F1
#
_cell.length_a   1.000
_cell.length_b   1.000
_cell.length_c   1.000
_cell.angle_alpha   90.00
_cell.angle_beta   90.00
_cell.angle_gamma   90.00
#
_symmetry.space_group_name_H-M   'P 1'
#
loop_
_entity.id
_entity.type
_entity.pdbx_description
1 polymer ?
#
loop_
_entity_poly.entity_id
_entity_poly.type
_entity_poly.pdbx_seq_one_letter_code
_entity_poly.pdbx_strand_id
1 'polypeptide(L)'
;MHSVQAYRLIMSPELNQLRLEQLQATLARYAALLTQKTPAHGWLKLIRESLGLNQRQQAQRLGIAAPTLHKAEQAEADERITLGNLRKLADGLDCELVYALVPRKPLTDVIQERARAIALEEVSGVAHTMSLEDQRPTDARLRKQVERRTEELLRGRWSDLWR
;
A
#
# COMPACT_ATOMS: atom_id res chain seq x y z
N MET A 1 -12.32 31.01 -22.03
CA MET A 1 -11.00 30.35 -21.91
C MET A 1 -10.34 30.90 -20.64
N HIS A 2 -10.73 30.38 -19.47
CA HIS A 2 -10.24 30.88 -18.17
C HIS A 2 -9.48 29.78 -17.43
N SER A 3 -8.25 30.16 -17.08
CA SER A 3 -7.25 29.50 -16.26
C SER A 3 -7.76 28.44 -15.28
N VAL A 4 -7.36 27.18 -15.50
CA VAL A 4 -7.36 26.11 -14.51
C VAL A 4 -5.93 25.63 -14.34
N GLN A 5 -5.10 26.42 -13.66
CA GLN A 5 -3.75 26.01 -13.26
C GLN A 5 -3.30 26.89 -12.10
N ALA A 6 -3.47 26.38 -10.85
CA ALA A 6 -2.58 26.58 -9.71
C ALA A 6 -3.31 26.36 -8.36
N TYR A 7 -3.65 25.10 -8.06
CA TYR A 7 -3.74 24.65 -6.66
C TYR A 7 -2.80 23.45 -6.48
N ARG A 8 -1.50 23.66 -6.76
CA ARG A 8 -0.45 22.82 -6.17
C ARG A 8 -0.15 23.42 -4.79
N LEU A 9 -0.95 23.05 -3.80
CA LEU A 9 -0.65 23.32 -2.40
C LEU A 9 0.74 22.74 -2.11
N ILE A 10 1.70 23.62 -1.82
CA ILE A 10 2.97 23.25 -1.21
C ILE A 10 2.61 22.74 0.18
N MET A 11 2.42 21.42 0.28
CA MET A 11 2.16 20.75 1.55
C MET A 11 3.41 20.84 2.40
N SER A 12 3.33 21.48 3.56
CA SER A 12 4.50 21.62 4.44
C SER A 12 5.00 20.24 4.88
N PRO A 13 6.31 20.07 5.09
CA PRO A 13 6.91 18.79 5.52
C PRO A 13 6.26 18.26 6.81
N GLU A 14 5.95 19.15 7.76
CA GLU A 14 5.30 18.78 9.03
C GLU A 14 3.90 18.21 8.79
N LEU A 15 3.17 18.73 7.80
CA LEU A 15 1.82 18.26 7.47
C LEU A 15 1.84 16.89 6.78
N ASN A 16 2.86 16.60 5.98
CA ASN A 16 3.04 15.27 5.39
C ASN A 16 3.36 14.22 6.46
N GLN A 17 4.23 14.59 7.41
CA GLN A 17 4.58 13.72 8.54
C GLN A 17 3.34 13.43 9.41
N LEU A 18 2.57 14.45 9.77
CA LEU A 18 1.34 14.27 10.55
C LEU A 18 0.33 13.36 9.83
N ARG A 19 0.14 13.56 8.52
CA ARG A 19 -0.74 12.69 7.71
C ARG A 19 -0.28 11.24 7.71
N LEU A 20 1.03 11.01 7.62
CA LEU A 20 1.62 9.68 7.64
C LEU A 20 1.39 8.97 8.98
N GLU A 21 1.63 9.68 10.08
CA GLU A 21 1.43 9.18 11.44
C GLU A 21 -0.04 8.81 11.68
N GLN A 22 -0.97 9.68 11.27
CA GLN A 22 -2.41 9.42 11.37
C GLN A 22 -2.86 8.22 10.52
N LEU A 23 -2.36 8.10 9.29
CA LEU A 23 -2.64 6.96 8.43
C LEU A 23 -2.11 5.66 9.05
N GLN A 24 -0.89 5.68 9.56
CA GLN A 24 -0.27 4.51 10.18
C GLN A 24 -1.02 4.06 11.44
N ALA A 25 -1.47 4.99 12.29
CA ALA A 25 -2.32 4.68 13.44
C ALA A 25 -3.65 4.05 13.03
N THR A 26 -4.24 4.52 11.92
CA THR A 26 -5.47 3.94 11.37
C THR A 26 -5.24 2.51 10.87
N LEU A 27 -4.15 2.29 10.12
CA LEU A 27 -3.80 0.99 9.53
C LEU A 27 -3.39 -0.05 10.58
N ALA A 28 -2.85 0.38 11.72
CA ALA A 28 -2.49 -0.51 12.83
C ALA A 28 -3.67 -1.38 13.31
N ARG A 29 -4.91 -0.87 13.20
CA ARG A 29 -6.13 -1.62 13.55
C ARG A 29 -6.35 -2.86 12.68
N TYR A 30 -5.82 -2.88 11.46
CA TYR A 30 -5.94 -3.99 10.53
C TYR A 30 -4.78 -4.99 10.64
N ALA A 31 -3.72 -4.68 11.40
CA ALA A 31 -2.55 -5.55 11.53
C ALA A 31 -2.90 -6.94 12.11
N ALA A 32 -3.88 -6.99 13.01
CA ALA A 32 -4.36 -8.25 13.59
C ALA A 32 -4.99 -9.20 12.54
N LEU A 33 -5.45 -8.70 11.39
CA LEU A 33 -5.99 -9.55 10.33
C LEU A 33 -4.91 -10.30 9.56
N LEU A 34 -3.65 -9.85 9.59
CA LEU A 34 -2.54 -10.53 8.91
C LEU A 34 -2.20 -11.90 9.51
N THR A 35 -2.57 -12.14 10.77
CA THR A 35 -2.34 -13.44 11.43
C THR A 35 -3.46 -14.44 11.14
N GLN A 36 -4.58 -13.98 10.57
CA GLN A 36 -5.70 -14.84 10.20
C GLN A 36 -5.45 -15.45 8.83
N LYS A 37 -5.59 -16.77 8.73
CA LYS A 37 -5.49 -17.47 7.45
C LYS A 37 -6.81 -17.33 6.70
N THR A 38 -6.73 -16.95 5.42
CA THR A 38 -7.89 -17.02 4.53
C THR A 38 -8.30 -18.48 4.31
N PRO A 39 -9.60 -18.80 4.27
CA PRO A 39 -10.06 -20.15 3.96
C PRO A 39 -9.60 -20.61 2.57
N ALA A 40 -9.21 -21.87 2.43
CA ALA A 40 -8.68 -22.43 1.18
C ALA A 40 -9.66 -22.39 -0.01
N HIS A 41 -10.96 -22.24 0.26
CA HIS A 41 -12.01 -22.18 -0.74
C HIS A 41 -12.71 -20.81 -0.83
N GLY A 42 -12.12 -19.77 -0.22
CA GLY A 42 -12.71 -18.44 -0.14
C GLY A 42 -13.77 -18.32 0.95
N TRP A 43 -14.10 -17.08 1.32
CA TRP A 43 -15.11 -16.77 2.32
C TRP A 43 -16.52 -17.00 1.79
N LEU A 44 -16.79 -16.70 0.51
CA LEU A 44 -18.13 -16.82 -0.06
C LEU A 44 -18.66 -18.25 0.04
N LYS A 45 -17.85 -19.23 -0.39
CA LYS A 45 -18.22 -20.63 -0.35
C LYS A 45 -18.38 -21.13 1.09
N LEU A 46 -17.42 -20.81 1.97
CA LEU A 46 -17.43 -21.27 3.35
C LEU A 46 -18.67 -20.74 4.10
N ILE A 47 -18.99 -19.46 3.96
CA ILE A 47 -20.16 -18.84 4.59
C ILE A 47 -21.45 -19.44 4.01
N ARG A 48 -21.56 -19.52 2.68
CA ARG A 48 -22.72 -20.12 2.01
C ARG A 48 -23.01 -21.53 2.53
N GLU A 49 -21.99 -22.38 2.61
CA GLU A 49 -22.13 -23.77 3.08
C GLU A 49 -22.47 -23.83 4.58
N SER A 50 -21.90 -22.94 5.38
CA SER A 50 -22.21 -22.84 6.82
C SER A 50 -23.65 -22.40 7.08
N LEU A 51 -24.25 -21.63 6.16
CA LEU A 51 -25.67 -21.26 6.18
C LEU A 51 -26.59 -22.36 5.61
N GLY A 52 -26.05 -23.51 5.20
CA GLY A 52 -26.81 -24.61 4.60
C GLY A 52 -27.33 -24.31 3.19
N LEU A 53 -26.81 -23.26 2.53
CA LEU A 53 -27.24 -22.86 1.20
C LEU A 53 -26.48 -23.66 0.13
N ASN A 54 -27.23 -24.29 -0.77
CA ASN A 54 -26.62 -24.84 -1.97
C ASN A 54 -26.39 -23.74 -3.02
N GLN A 55 -25.52 -24.04 -3.99
CA GLN A 55 -25.11 -23.08 -5.01
C GLN A 55 -26.29 -22.56 -5.86
N ARG A 56 -27.31 -23.39 -6.14
CA ARG A 56 -28.49 -22.96 -6.92
C ARG A 56 -29.35 -21.98 -6.13
N GLN A 57 -29.57 -22.26 -4.84
CA GLN A 57 -30.33 -21.38 -3.94
C GLN A 57 -29.66 -20.02 -3.81
N GLN A 58 -28.35 -19.99 -3.58
CA GLN A 58 -27.62 -18.73 -3.46
C GLN A 58 -27.59 -17.96 -4.78
N ALA A 59 -27.36 -18.64 -5.90
CA ALA A 59 -27.37 -18.00 -7.21
C ALA A 59 -28.75 -17.38 -7.55
N GLN A 60 -29.84 -18.09 -7.19
CA GLN A 60 -31.19 -17.57 -7.34
C GLN A 60 -31.44 -16.34 -6.47
N ARG A 61 -30.98 -16.32 -5.21
CA ARG A 61 -31.06 -15.15 -4.32
C ARG A 61 -30.32 -13.93 -4.89
N LEU A 62 -29.20 -14.18 -5.56
CA LEU A 62 -28.37 -13.16 -6.22
C LEU A 62 -28.87 -12.76 -7.62
N GLY A 63 -29.89 -13.44 -8.17
CA GLY A 63 -30.36 -13.20 -9.53
C GLY A 63 -29.35 -13.58 -10.63
N ILE A 64 -28.43 -14.50 -10.35
CA ILE A 64 -27.40 -14.97 -11.30
C ILE A 64 -27.54 -16.47 -11.58
N ALA A 65 -26.91 -16.94 -12.66
CA ALA A 65 -26.88 -18.37 -12.97
C ALA A 65 -25.95 -19.13 -12.00
N ALA A 66 -26.33 -20.35 -11.60
CA ALA A 66 -25.52 -21.18 -10.71
C ALA A 66 -24.06 -21.40 -11.20
N PRO A 67 -23.77 -21.63 -12.50
CA PRO A 67 -22.40 -21.71 -12.98
C PRO A 67 -21.61 -20.41 -12.81
N THR A 68 -22.27 -19.26 -12.85
CA THR A 68 -21.64 -17.95 -12.60
C THR A 68 -21.21 -17.83 -11.14
N LEU A 69 -22.07 -18.24 -10.20
CA LEU A 69 -21.69 -18.27 -8.78
C LEU A 69 -20.51 -19.22 -8.54
N HIS A 70 -20.53 -20.41 -9.14
CA HIS A 70 -19.41 -21.36 -9.02
C HIS A 70 -18.07 -20.74 -9.44
N LYS A 71 -18.07 -20.12 -10.62
CA LYS A 71 -16.87 -19.47 -11.17
C LYS A 71 -16.42 -18.32 -10.29
N ALA A 72 -17.34 -17.59 -9.68
CA ALA A 72 -17.00 -16.50 -8.77
C ALA A 72 -16.39 -16.99 -7.45
N GLU A 73 -16.95 -18.05 -6.85
CA GLU A 73 -16.35 -18.70 -5.67
C GLU A 73 -14.95 -19.24 -5.97
N GLN A 74 -14.78 -19.89 -7.13
CA GLN A 74 -13.45 -20.35 -7.56
C GLN A 74 -12.49 -19.17 -7.81
N ALA A 75 -12.97 -18.09 -8.43
CA ALA A 75 -12.16 -16.90 -8.65
C ALA A 75 -11.77 -16.20 -7.34
N GLU A 76 -12.60 -16.24 -6.29
CA GLU A 76 -12.22 -15.77 -4.95
C GLU A 76 -11.11 -16.63 -4.35
N ALA A 77 -11.28 -17.95 -4.36
CA ALA A 77 -10.29 -18.89 -3.83
C ALA A 77 -8.92 -18.76 -4.54
N ASP A 78 -8.95 -18.43 -5.83
CA ASP A 78 -7.75 -18.23 -6.65
C ASP A 78 -7.24 -16.77 -6.68
N GLU A 79 -7.80 -15.88 -5.86
CA GLU A 79 -7.42 -14.45 -5.78
C GLU A 79 -7.58 -13.66 -7.08
N ARG A 80 -8.46 -14.10 -7.99
CA ARG A 80 -8.75 -13.44 -9.29
C ARG A 80 -10.04 -12.63 -9.31
N ILE A 81 -10.82 -12.67 -8.23
CA ILE A 81 -12.08 -11.93 -8.14
C ILE A 81 -11.82 -10.43 -7.99
N THR A 82 -12.66 -9.60 -8.61
CA THR A 82 -12.62 -8.15 -8.39
C THR A 82 -13.29 -7.79 -7.07
N LEU A 83 -12.80 -6.77 -6.37
CA LEU A 83 -13.41 -6.29 -5.12
C LEU A 83 -14.89 -5.91 -5.31
N GLY A 84 -15.24 -5.35 -6.46
CA GLY A 84 -16.62 -5.00 -6.79
C GLY A 84 -17.53 -6.22 -6.92
N ASN A 85 -17.04 -7.32 -7.50
CA ASN A 85 -17.81 -8.55 -7.60
C ASN A 85 -17.91 -9.25 -6.23
N LEU A 86 -16.81 -9.31 -5.47
CA LEU A 86 -16.81 -9.88 -4.13
C LEU A 86 -17.81 -9.16 -3.21
N ARG A 87 -17.87 -7.82 -3.27
CA ARG A 87 -18.85 -7.03 -2.51
C ARG A 87 -20.30 -7.41 -2.85
N LYS A 88 -20.64 -7.44 -4.13
CA LYS A 88 -22.00 -7.84 -4.58
C LYS A 88 -22.40 -9.24 -4.10
N LEU A 89 -21.46 -10.18 -4.10
CA LEU A 89 -21.72 -11.56 -3.66
C LEU A 89 -21.85 -11.65 -2.14
N ALA A 90 -21.04 -10.89 -1.40
CA ALA A 90 -21.13 -10.76 0.05
C ALA A 90 -22.48 -10.16 0.47
N ASP A 91 -22.98 -9.15 -0.24
CA ASP A 91 -24.30 -8.54 0.03
C ASP A 91 -25.42 -9.59 -0.03
N GLY A 92 -25.36 -10.54 -0.97
CA GLY A 92 -26.34 -11.64 -1.05
C GLY A 92 -26.23 -12.70 0.05
N LEU A 93 -25.16 -12.66 0.85
CA LEU A 93 -24.96 -13.47 2.05
C LEU A 93 -25.19 -12.64 3.33
N ASP A 94 -25.70 -11.41 3.21
CA ASP A 94 -25.86 -10.46 4.33
C ASP A 94 -24.52 -10.18 5.04
N CYS A 95 -23.45 -10.08 4.23
CA CYS A 95 -22.08 -9.88 4.69
C CYS A 95 -21.51 -8.59 4.09
N GLU A 96 -20.73 -7.85 4.88
CA GLU A 96 -20.05 -6.64 4.41
C GLU A 96 -18.59 -6.92 4.06
N LEU A 97 -18.15 -6.51 2.86
CA LEU A 97 -16.75 -6.61 2.46
C LEU A 97 -15.91 -5.49 3.07
N VAL A 98 -15.12 -5.84 4.08
CA VAL A 98 -14.07 -4.99 4.64
C VAL A 98 -12.73 -5.28 3.95
N TYR A 99 -12.14 -4.28 3.29
CA TYR A 99 -10.81 -4.40 2.67
C TYR A 99 -9.85 -3.36 3.26
N ALA A 100 -8.58 -3.74 3.39
CA ALA A 100 -7.52 -2.83 3.83
C ALA A 100 -6.19 -3.24 3.19
N LEU A 101 -5.31 -2.25 2.99
CA LEU A 101 -3.92 -2.47 2.62
C LEU A 101 -3.06 -2.25 3.86
N VAL A 102 -2.49 -3.33 4.40
CA VAL A 102 -1.62 -3.26 5.57
C VAL A 102 -0.16 -3.21 5.13
N PRO A 103 0.60 -2.14 5.46
CA PRO A 103 2.01 -2.04 5.13
C PRO A 103 2.82 -3.17 5.77
N ARG A 104 3.78 -3.74 5.02
CA ARG A 104 4.70 -4.77 5.55
C ARG A 104 5.67 -4.24 6.61
N LYS A 105 5.83 -2.93 6.66
CA LYS A 105 6.64 -2.16 7.62
C LYS A 105 6.04 -0.75 7.79
N PRO A 106 6.39 -0.01 8.85
CA PRO A 106 5.97 1.38 9.03
C PRO A 106 6.15 2.22 7.75
N LEU A 107 5.16 3.05 7.43
CA LEU A 107 5.26 3.94 6.26
C LEU A 107 6.32 5.02 6.49
N THR A 108 6.61 5.38 7.74
CA THR A 108 7.76 6.22 8.10
C THR A 108 9.06 5.62 7.60
N ASP A 109 9.26 4.31 7.80
CA ASP A 109 10.48 3.62 7.37
C ASP A 109 10.60 3.59 5.85
N VAL A 110 9.48 3.40 5.14
CA VAL A 110 9.45 3.45 3.66
C VAL A 110 9.98 4.78 3.13
N ILE A 111 9.60 5.89 3.77
CA ILE A 111 10.02 7.24 3.34
C ILE A 111 11.47 7.52 3.74
N GLN A 112 11.86 7.13 4.96
CA GLN A 112 13.24 7.25 5.46
C GLN A 112 14.21 6.49 4.57
N GLU A 113 13.90 5.23 4.25
CA GLU A 113 14.74 4.40 3.38
C GLU A 113 14.84 4.98 1.97
N ARG A 114 13.74 5.50 1.42
CA ARG A 114 13.77 6.11 0.09
C ARG A 114 14.62 7.39 0.05
N ALA A 115 14.48 8.26 1.05
CA ALA A 115 15.32 9.45 1.19
C ALA A 115 16.80 9.08 1.33
N ARG A 116 17.09 8.04 2.13
CA ARG A 116 18.47 7.55 2.32
C ARG A 116 19.05 6.95 1.06
N ALA A 117 18.26 6.20 0.29
CA ALA A 117 18.70 5.60 -0.97
C ALA A 117 19.11 6.69 -1.98
N ILE A 118 18.30 7.74 -2.13
CA ILE A 118 18.61 8.89 -2.99
C ILE A 118 19.85 9.62 -2.50
N ALA A 119 19.94 9.90 -1.20
CA ALA A 119 21.12 10.55 -0.62
C ALA A 119 22.40 9.74 -0.84
N LEU A 120 22.33 8.41 -0.75
CA LEU A 120 23.47 7.53 -1.03
C LEU A 120 23.88 7.59 -2.49
N GLU A 121 22.93 7.59 -3.42
CA GLU A 121 23.19 7.72 -4.87
C GLU A 121 23.85 9.07 -5.20
N GLU A 122 23.28 10.18 -4.71
CA GLU A 122 23.84 11.52 -4.93
C GLU A 122 25.25 11.67 -4.34
N VAL A 123 25.46 11.23 -3.11
CA VAL A 123 26.76 11.37 -2.42
C VAL A 123 27.81 10.43 -3.02
N SER A 124 27.44 9.21 -3.41
CA SER A 124 28.37 8.28 -4.06
C SER A 124 28.78 8.73 -5.46
N GLY A 125 27.86 9.30 -6.24
CA GLY A 125 28.17 9.93 -7.53
C GLY A 125 29.18 11.06 -7.39
N VAL A 126 28.97 11.96 -6.42
CA VAL A 126 29.91 13.05 -6.11
C VAL A 126 31.26 12.52 -5.61
N ALA A 127 31.26 11.51 -4.72
CA ALA A 127 32.49 10.91 -4.22
C ALA A 127 33.31 10.21 -5.32
N HIS A 128 32.65 9.64 -6.34
CA HIS A 128 33.32 9.06 -7.49
C HIS A 128 34.00 10.13 -8.34
N THR A 129 33.34 11.26 -8.61
CA THR A 129 33.93 12.40 -9.31
C THR A 129 35.10 13.01 -8.52
N MET A 130 34.96 13.21 -7.21
CA MET A 130 36.03 13.74 -6.35
C MET A 130 37.22 12.79 -6.21
N SER A 131 37.02 11.48 -6.35
CA SER A 131 38.11 10.50 -6.37
C SER A 131 38.98 10.61 -7.63
N LEU A 132 38.44 11.17 -8.72
CA LEU A 132 39.22 11.47 -9.94
C LEU A 132 40.02 12.77 -9.79
N GLU A 133 39.68 13.60 -8.80
CA GLU A 133 40.33 14.87 -8.46
C GLU A 133 41.32 14.76 -7.27
N ASP A 134 41.68 13.53 -6.87
CA ASP A 134 42.62 13.18 -5.79
C ASP A 134 42.18 13.61 -4.38
N GLN A 135 40.87 13.77 -4.15
CA GLN A 135 40.29 14.20 -2.86
C GLN A 135 39.27 13.20 -2.30
N ARG A 136 39.74 12.02 -1.88
CA ARG A 136 38.83 10.99 -1.34
C ARG A 136 38.39 11.29 0.10
N PRO A 137 37.08 11.41 0.40
CA PRO A 137 36.61 11.57 1.76
C PRO A 137 36.72 10.26 2.56
N THR A 138 36.95 10.34 3.88
CA THR A 138 36.87 9.18 4.78
C THR A 138 35.45 8.63 4.85
N ASP A 139 35.27 7.31 5.01
CA ASP A 139 33.96 6.65 5.15
C ASP A 139 33.05 7.30 6.20
N ALA A 140 33.62 7.77 7.32
CA ALA A 140 32.88 8.49 8.35
C ALA A 140 32.31 9.85 7.87
N ARG A 141 33.03 10.54 6.98
CA ARG A 141 32.57 11.81 6.38
C ARG A 141 31.48 11.56 5.33
N LEU A 142 31.64 10.52 4.51
CA LEU A 142 30.61 10.11 3.54
C LEU A 142 29.30 9.76 4.24
N ARG A 143 29.34 8.96 5.31
CA ARG A 143 28.14 8.64 6.11
C ARG A 143 27.46 9.90 6.63
N LYS A 144 28.20 10.85 7.21
CA LYS A 144 27.63 12.12 7.69
C LYS A 144 27.00 12.94 6.56
N GLN A 145 27.58 12.94 5.37
CA GLN A 145 27.01 13.61 4.20
C GLN A 145 25.70 12.96 3.75
N VAL A 146 25.65 11.62 3.72
CA VAL A 146 24.42 10.87 3.40
C VAL A 146 23.31 11.16 4.42
N GLU A 147 23.60 11.12 5.72
CA GLU A 147 22.60 11.41 6.75
C GLU A 147 22.08 12.85 6.64
N ARG A 148 22.98 13.84 6.51
CA ARG A 148 22.58 15.25 6.32
C ARG A 148 21.69 15.41 5.09
N ARG A 149 22.06 14.78 3.99
CA ARG A 149 21.30 14.86 2.75
C ARG A 149 19.94 14.17 2.86
N THR A 150 19.88 13.04 3.58
CA THR A 150 18.62 12.36 3.91
C THR A 150 17.68 13.28 4.67
N GLU A 151 18.16 13.97 5.71
CA GLU A 151 17.35 14.92 6.46
C GLU A 151 16.87 16.12 5.62
N GLU A 152 17.71 16.64 4.73
CA GLU A 152 17.33 17.71 3.78
C GLU A 152 16.18 17.25 2.86
N LEU A 153 16.27 16.03 2.33
CA LEU A 153 15.23 15.46 1.47
C LEU A 153 13.91 15.25 2.22
N LEU A 154 13.97 14.83 3.49
CA LEU A 154 12.80 14.65 4.35
C LEU A 154 12.13 15.97 4.75
N ARG A 155 12.91 17.04 4.93
CA ARG A 155 12.42 18.41 5.13
C ARG A 155 11.97 19.07 3.82
N GLY A 156 12.25 18.44 2.68
CA GLY A 156 11.86 18.91 1.37
C GLY A 156 10.49 18.40 0.92
N ARG A 157 10.27 18.40 -0.39
CA ARG A 157 9.02 17.95 -1.00
C ARG A 157 9.04 16.43 -1.22
N TRP A 158 8.22 15.70 -0.47
CA TRP A 158 8.22 14.22 -0.52
C TRP A 158 7.85 13.60 -1.88
N SER A 159 7.16 14.32 -2.78
CA SER A 159 6.95 13.80 -4.13
C SER A 159 8.25 13.63 -4.92
N ASP A 160 9.30 14.35 -4.55
CA ASP A 160 10.59 14.32 -5.23
C ASP A 160 11.39 13.06 -4.83
N LEU A 161 11.02 12.43 -3.71
CA LEU A 161 11.52 11.11 -3.33
C LEU A 161 11.09 10.01 -4.30
N TRP A 162 10.11 10.24 -5.17
CA TRP A 162 9.51 9.20 -6.03
C TRP A 162 9.68 9.48 -7.52
N ARG A 163 10.57 10.40 -7.89
CA ARG A 163 11.06 10.52 -9.26
C ARG A 163 12.07 9.42 -9.55
#